data_AF-A0AA50PBV9-F1
#
_entry.id   AF-A0AA50PBV9-F1
#
_cell.length_a   1.000
_cell.length_b   1.000
_cell.length_c   1.000
_cell.angle_alpha   90.00
_cell.angle_beta   90.00
_cell.angle_gamma   90.00
#
_symmetry.space_group_name_H-M   'P 1'
#
loop_
_entity.id
_entity.type
_entity.pdbx_description
1 polymer ?
#
loop_
_entity_poly.entity_id
_entity_poly.type
_entity_poly.pdbx_seq_one_letter_code
_entity_poly.pdbx_strand_id
1 'polypeptide(L)' 'YYDISAKSNYNFEKPFLWLARKLIGDGNLEFVAMPALVPPEVTMDPQWQNQIEKDLKEAQDTALPEEDED' A
#
# COMPACT_ATOMS: atom_id res chain seq x y z
N TYR A 1 2.72 -5.65 3.40
CA TYR A 1 3.35 -5.45 2.07
C TYR A 1 2.50 -4.46 1.30
N TYR A 2 3.10 -3.55 0.52
CA TYR A 2 2.40 -2.52 -0.27
C TYR A 2 3.05 -2.42 -1.65
N ASP A 3 2.25 -2.52 -2.71
CA ASP A 3 2.71 -2.17 -4.05
C ASP A 3 2.77 -0.65 -4.21
N ILE A 4 3.88 -0.16 -4.73
CA ILE A 4 4.16 1.27 -4.88
C ILE A 4 4.59 1.61 -6.31
N SER A 5 4.24 2.82 -6.78
CA SER A 5 4.76 3.35 -8.04
C SER A 5 5.22 4.78 -7.85
N ALA A 6 6.53 5.00 -7.98
CA ALA A 6 7.12 6.34 -7.90
C ALA A 6 6.72 7.24 -9.10
N LYS A 7 6.43 6.64 -10.27
CA LYS A 7 6.07 7.41 -11.49
C LYS A 7 4.66 7.99 -11.42
N SER A 8 3.74 7.28 -10.76
CA SER A 8 2.34 7.67 -10.63
C SER A 8 1.98 8.13 -9.22
N ASN A 9 2.95 8.15 -8.30
CA ASN A 9 2.75 8.38 -6.86
C ASN A 9 1.76 7.41 -6.18
N TYR A 10 1.48 6.25 -6.78
CA TYR A 10 0.55 5.25 -6.21
C TYR A 10 1.11 4.65 -4.92
N ASN A 11 0.29 4.67 -3.85
CA ASN A 11 0.62 4.17 -2.50
C ASN A 11 1.92 4.72 -1.89
N PHE A 12 2.43 5.85 -2.39
CA PHE A 12 3.71 6.42 -1.95
C PHE A 12 3.77 6.62 -0.43
N GLU A 13 2.67 7.02 0.19
CA GLU A 13 2.60 7.30 1.62
C GLU A 13 2.45 6.06 2.52
N LYS A 14 1.97 4.93 1.99
CA LYS A 14 1.61 3.74 2.79
C LYS A 14 2.79 3.16 3.58
N PRO A 15 4.01 3.01 3.02
CA PRO A 15 5.15 2.52 3.78
C PRO A 15 5.54 3.44 4.94
N PHE A 16 5.52 4.75 4.71
CA PHE A 16 5.87 5.74 5.74
C PHE A 16 4.82 5.81 6.83
N LEU A 17 3.53 5.74 6.47
CA LEU A 17 2.44 5.73 7.42
C LEU A 17 2.47 4.50 8.32
N TRP A 18 2.70 3.32 7.73
CA TRP A 18 2.84 2.07 8.48
C TRP A 18 4.01 2.13 9.46
N LEU A 19 5.15 2.67 9.02
CA LEU A 19 6.32 2.85 9.89
C LEU A 19 6.03 3.83 11.03
N ALA A 20 5.38 4.97 10.73
CA ALA A 20 5.00 5.96 11.74
C ALA A 20 4.06 5.38 12.79
N ARG A 21 3.02 4.63 12.36
CA ARG A 21 2.10 3.91 13.27
C ARG A 21 2.85 2.94 14.18
N LYS A 22 3.80 2.17 13.63
CA LYS A 22 4.61 1.22 14.40
C LYS A 22 5.58 1.90 15.38
N LEU A 23 6.21 3.00 14.98
CA LEU A 23 7.17 3.72 15.82
C LEU A 23 6.50 4.50 16.96
N ILE A 24 5.34 5.11 16.69
CA ILE A 24 4.60 5.93 17.65
C ILE A 24 3.69 5.08 18.54
N GLY A 25 3.30 3.88 18.07
CA GLY A 25 2.40 2.99 18.79
C GLY A 25 0.93 3.39 18.69
N ASP A 26 0.59 4.32 17.79
CA ASP A 26 -0.78 4.74 17.52
C ASP A 26 -1.27 4.15 16.20
N GLY A 27 -2.28 3.27 16.27
CA GLY A 27 -2.90 2.64 15.10
C GLY A 27 -3.78 3.59 14.29
N ASN A 28 -4.22 4.71 14.87
CA ASN A 28 -5.11 5.70 14.25
C ASN A 28 -4.34 6.89 13.65
N LEU A 29 -3.01 6.85 13.64
CA LEU A 29 -2.20 7.91 13.05
C LEU A 29 -2.49 8.01 11.54
N GLU A 30 -2.70 9.23 11.06
CA GLU A 30 -2.94 9.57 9.66
C GLU A 30 -2.11 10.79 9.26
N PHE A 31 -1.69 10.87 8.00
CA PHE A 31 -1.06 12.07 7.48
C PHE A 31 -2.14 13.11 7.12
N VAL A 32 -2.03 14.30 7.71
CA VAL A 32 -3.02 15.38 7.55
C VAL A 32 -2.89 16.10 6.20
N ALA A 33 -1.73 15.98 5.57
CA ALA A 33 -1.44 16.55 4.27
C ALA A 33 -0.43 15.67 3.54
N MET A 34 -0.63 15.51 2.23
CA MET A 34 0.42 14.95 1.38
C MET A 34 1.57 15.96 1.30
N PRO A 35 2.83 15.52 1.40
CA PRO A 35 3.97 16.39 1.12
C PRO A 35 3.87 16.93 -0.31
N ALA A 36 4.53 18.05 -0.59
CA ALA A 36 4.57 18.62 -1.94
C ALA A 36 5.30 17.65 -2.91
N LEU A 37 4.54 16.74 -3.50
CA LEU A 37 5.02 15.77 -4.47
C LEU A 37 5.16 16.42 -5.84
N VAL A 38 6.16 15.98 -6.59
CA VAL A 38 6.26 16.31 -8.01
C VAL A 38 5.02 15.74 -8.72
N PRO A 39 4.39 16.47 -9.64
CA PRO A 39 3.26 15.96 -10.41
C PRO A 39 3.62 14.60 -11.03
N PRO A 40 2.71 13.61 -10.98
CA PRO A 40 2.99 12.28 -11.52
C PRO A 40 3.28 12.38 -13.02
N GLU A 41 4.32 11.68 -13.46
CA GLU A 41 4.69 11.62 -14.88
C GLU A 41 3.67 10.81 -15.68
N VAL A 42 2.93 9.92 -15.01
CA VAL A 42 1.95 9.03 -15.63
C VAL A 42 0.74 8.86 -14.71
N THR A 43 -0.46 8.94 -15.26
CA THR A 43 -1.70 8.59 -14.55
C THR A 43 -1.88 7.07 -14.56
N MET A 44 -1.96 6.46 -13.39
CA MET A 44 -2.27 5.03 -13.27
C MET A 44 -3.76 4.80 -13.56
N ASP A 45 -4.09 3.81 -14.39
CA ASP A 45 -5.48 3.50 -14.75
C ASP A 45 -6.30 3.11 -13.49
N PRO A 46 -7.42 3.79 -13.21
CA PRO A 46 -8.28 3.47 -12.06
C PRO A 46 -8.82 2.03 -12.05
N GLN A 47 -9.10 1.44 -13.22
CA GLN A 47 -9.59 0.06 -13.28
C GLN A 47 -8.52 -0.92 -12.82
N TRP A 48 -7.28 -0.67 -13.23
CA TRP A 48 -6.14 -1.47 -12.85
C TRP A 48 -5.80 -1.32 -11.35
N GLN A 49 -5.91 -0.11 -10.79
CA GLN A 49 -5.75 0.11 -9.35
C GLN A 49 -6.72 -0.74 -8.52
N ASN A 50 -8.01 -0.74 -8.89
CA ASN A 50 -9.02 -1.53 -8.20
C ASN A 50 -8.75 -3.04 -8.30
N GLN A 51 -8.24 -3.50 -9.44
CA GLN A 51 -7.88 -4.91 -9.60
C GLN A 51 -6.73 -5.30 -8.66
N ILE A 52 -5.67 -4.49 -8.60
CA ILE A 52 -4.55 -4.74 -7.67
C ILE A 52 -5.01 -4.78 -6.22
N GLU A 53 -5.85 -3.82 -5.81
CA GLU A 53 -6.35 -3.78 -4.42
C GLU A 53 -7.21 -4.99 -4.09
N LYS A 54 -8.02 -5.44 -5.04
CA LYS A 54 -8.81 -6.66 -4.90
C LYS A 54 -7.92 -7.89 -4.77
N ASP A 55 -6.94 -8.05 -5.66
CA ASP A 55 -6.03 -9.20 -5.66
C ASP A 55 -5.21 -9.25 -4.35
N LEU A 56 -4.77 -8.08 -3.85
CA LEU A 56 -4.04 -7.98 -2.59
C LEU A 56 -4.92 -8.39 -1.40
N LYS A 57 -6.20 -8.01 -1.40
CA LYS A 57 -7.14 -8.39 -0.35
C LYS A 57 -7.44 -9.89 -0.39
N GLU A 58 -7.71 -10.43 -1.58
CA GLU A 58 -7.93 -11.87 -1.76
C GLU A 58 -6.70 -12.68 -1.31
N ALA A 59 -5.49 -12.23 -1.64
CA ALA A 59 -4.26 -12.87 -1.20
C ALA A 59 -4.01 -12.76 0.32
N GLN A 60 -4.42 -11.67 0.96
CA GLN A 60 -4.33 -11.51 2.42
C GLN A 60 -5.33 -12.38 3.19
N ASP A 61 -6.54 -12.55 2.63
CA ASP A 61 -7.61 -13.35 3.23
C ASP A 61 -7.47 -14.86 2.92
N THR A 62 -6.65 -15.21 1.93
CA THR A 62 -6.32 -16.60 1.61
C THR A 62 -5.28 -17.11 2.61
N ALA A 63 -5.65 -18.14 3.38
CA ALA A 63 -4.68 -18.84 4.22
C ALA A 63 -3.55 -19.37 3.33
N LEU A 64 -2.31 -19.03 3.67
CA LEU A 64 -1.15 -19.68 3.06
C LEU A 64 -1.35 -21.18 3.25
N PRO A 65 -1.22 -22.00 2.19
CA PRO A 65 -1.25 -23.45 2.36
C PRO A 65 -0.25 -23.81 3.45
N GLU A 66 -0.64 -24.68 4.39
CA GLU A 66 0.32 -25.22 5.35
C GLU A 66 1.44 -25.83 4.50
N GLU A 67 2.65 -25.28 4.64
CA GLU A 67 3.84 -25.96 4.16
C GLU A 67 3.88 -27.27 4.94
N ASP A 68 3.34 -28.34 4.34
CA ASP A 68 3.68 -29.72 4.69
C ASP A 68 5.18 -29.90 4.36
N GLU A 69 6.05 -29.27 5.14
CA GLU A 69 7.48 -29.53 5.20
C GLU A 69 7.71 -30.47 6.40
N ASP A 70 7.83 -31.77 6.08
CA ASP A 70 8.32 -32.84 6.97
C ASP A 70 9.66 -32.50 7.65
#